data_AF-A0A2H6GYC0-F1
#
_entry.id   AF-A0A2H6GYC0-F1
#
_cell.length_a   1.000
_cell.length_b   1.000
_cell.length_c   1.000
_cell.angle_alpha   90.00
_cell.angle_beta   90.00
_cell.angle_gamma   90.00
#
_symmetry.space_group_name_H-M   'P 1'
#
loop_
_entity.id
_entity.type
_entity.pdbx_description
1 polymer ?
#
loop_
_entity_poly.entity_id
_entity_poly.type
_entity_poly.pdbx_seq_one_letter_code
_entity_poly.pdbx_strand_id
1 'polypeptide(L)' 'MPKIKVQQRTVKSKGKEYTQLWIGLPKTLCEAMQIKQGSELEVFVERGDLILRRV' A
#
# COMPACT_ATOMS: atom_id res chain seq x y z
N MET A 1 5.54 4.74 -16.98
CA MET A 1 5.30 4.21 -15.62
C MET A 1 3.91 4.62 -15.16
N PRO A 2 3.13 3.72 -14.54
CA PRO A 2 1.83 4.10 -13.98
C PRO A 2 2.03 5.09 -12.82
N LYS A 3 1.32 6.21 -12.84
CA LYS A 3 1.29 7.18 -11.73
C LYS A 3 0.21 6.75 -10.74
N ILE A 4 0.59 6.47 -9.49
CA ILE A 4 -0.33 6.13 -8.40
C ILE A 4 -0.52 7.38 -7.53
N LYS A 5 -1.76 7.68 -7.14
CA LYS A 5 -2.06 8.76 -6.19
C LYS A 5 -2.21 8.16 -4.79
N VAL A 6 -1.64 8.84 -3.80
CA VAL A 6 -1.93 8.55 -2.39
C VAL A 6 -3.38 8.93 -2.12
N GLN A 7 -4.12 8.02 -1.50
CA GLN A 7 -5.50 8.21 -1.10
C GLN A 7 -5.57 8.38 0.42
N GLN A 8 -6.59 9.11 0.88
CA GLN A 8 -6.84 9.37 2.30
C GLN A 8 -8.29 9.07 2.67
N ARG A 9 -8.52 8.53 3.87
CA ARG A 9 -9.83 8.41 4.52
C ARG A 9 -9.66 8.63 6.01
N THR A 10 -10.69 9.17 6.60
CA THR A 10 -10.83 9.18 8.05
C THR A 10 -11.35 7.83 8.51
N VAL A 11 -10.69 7.23 9.50
CA VAL A 11 -11.09 5.98 10.14
C VAL A 11 -11.38 6.27 11.60
N LYS A 12 -12.55 5.84 12.07
CA LYS A 12 -12.92 5.89 13.49
C LYS A 12 -12.57 4.57 14.15
N SER A 13 -11.75 4.61 15.19
CA SER A 13 -11.39 3.42 15.98
C SER A 13 -11.29 3.78 17.46
N LYS A 14 -11.95 2.98 18.32
CA LYS A 14 -11.95 3.16 19.79
C LYS A 14 -12.26 4.61 20.23
N GLY A 15 -13.24 5.25 19.58
CA GLY A 15 -13.67 6.62 19.90
C GLY A 15 -12.71 7.73 19.45
N LYS A 16 -11.64 7.41 18.72
CA LYS A 16 -10.69 8.38 18.16
C LYS A 16 -10.79 8.39 16.62
N GLU A 17 -10.57 9.56 16.03
CA GLU A 17 -10.51 9.76 14.58
C GLU A 17 -9.06 9.80 14.11
N TYR A 18 -8.76 9.01 13.08
CA TYR A 18 -7.43 8.92 12.49
C TYR A 18 -7.52 9.16 10.99
N THR A 19 -6.51 9.83 10.44
CA THR A 19 -6.32 9.88 8.99
C THR A 19 -5.51 8.67 8.58
N GLN A 20 -6.09 7.80 7.75
CA GLN A 20 -5.37 6.71 7.12
C GLN A 20 -4.98 7.12 5.70
N LEU A 21 -3.72 6.91 5.34
CA LEU A 21 -3.22 7.03 3.98
C LEU A 21 -3.00 5.64 3.40
N TRP A 22 -3.32 5.44 2.12
CA TRP A 22 -2.97 4.20 1.42
C TRP A 22 -2.72 4.47 -0.08
N ILE A 23 -2.03 3.52 -0.70
CA ILE A 23 -1.86 3.45 -2.16
C ILE A 23 -2.58 2.21 -2.68
N GLY A 24 -3.35 2.36 -3.75
CA GLY A 24 -3.88 1.22 -4.49
C GLY A 24 -2.81 0.65 -5.41
N LEU A 25 -2.51 -0.65 -5.28
CA LEU A 25 -1.66 -1.34 -6.23
C LEU A 25 -2.48 -1.73 -7.48
N PRO A 26 -2.01 -1.45 -8.70
CA PRO A 26 -2.69 -1.88 -9.92
C PRO A 26 -2.87 -3.40 -9.96
N LYS A 27 -4.04 -3.86 -10.44
CA LYS A 27 -4.37 -5.28 -10.56
C LYS A 27 -3.27 -6.08 -11.28
N THR A 28 -2.76 -5.53 -12.38
CA THR A 28 -1.69 -6.14 -13.18
C THR A 28 -0.38 -6.32 -12.41
N LEU A 29 -0.05 -5.39 -11.50
CA LEU A 29 1.14 -5.50 -10.64
C LEU A 29 0.93 -6.60 -9.59
N CYS A 30 -0.24 -6.64 -8.97
CA CYS A 30 -0.57 -7.69 -8.01
C CYS A 30 -0.54 -9.09 -8.66
N GLU A 31 -1.08 -9.23 -9.88
CA GLU A 31 -1.05 -10.48 -10.65
C GLU A 31 0.38 -10.90 -10.98
N ALA A 32 1.22 -9.99 -11.48
CA ALA A 32 2.61 -10.28 -11.83
C ALA A 32 3.45 -10.68 -10.60
N MET A 33 3.21 -10.04 -9.45
CA MET A 33 3.92 -10.30 -8.20
C MET A 33 3.26 -11.40 -7.33
N GLN A 34 2.16 -11.99 -7.82
CA GLN A 34 1.33 -12.97 -7.10
C GLN A 34 0.90 -12.50 -5.69
N ILE A 35 0.63 -11.19 -5.54
CA ILE A 35 0.13 -10.60 -4.30
C ILE A 35 -1.37 -10.86 -4.22
N LYS A 36 -1.80 -11.50 -3.13
CA LYS A 36 -3.21 -11.86 -2.88
C LYS A 36 -3.69 -11.19 -1.60
N GLN A 37 -5.00 -11.24 -1.36
CA GLN A 37 -5.55 -10.83 -0.07
C GLN A 37 -4.92 -11.66 1.04
N GLY A 38 -4.39 -10.98 2.07
CA GLY A 38 -3.68 -11.61 3.19
C GLY A 38 -2.20 -11.87 2.93
N SER A 39 -1.66 -11.56 1.75
CA SER A 39 -0.21 -11.58 1.53
C SER A 39 0.48 -10.54 2.40
N GLU A 40 1.60 -10.93 3.01
CA GLU A 40 2.47 -10.03 3.75
C GLU A 40 3.52 -9.44 2.81
N LEU A 41 3.77 -8.14 2.96
CA LEU A 41 4.78 -7.41 2.20
C LEU A 41 5.68 -6.67 3.17
N GLU A 42 6.98 -6.80 2.98
CA GLU A 42 7.98 -5.93 3.58
C GLU A 42 8.00 -4.58 2.85
N VAL A 43 8.09 -3.50 3.63
CA VAL A 43 8.17 -2.13 3.12
C VAL A 43 9.49 -1.51 3.57
N PHE A 44 10.26 -0.98 2.63
CA PHE A 44 11.51 -0.26 2.92
C PHE A 44 11.65 0.96 2.02
N VAL A 45 12.47 1.90 2.48
CA VAL A 45 12.81 3.12 1.74
C VAL A 45 14.29 3.05 1.39
N GLU A 46 14.60 3.11 0.10
CA GLU A 46 15.97 3.12 -0.39
C GLU A 46 16.14 4.23 -1.42
N ARG A 47 17.09 5.14 -1.20
CA ARG A 47 17.42 6.25 -2.12
C ARG A 47 16.22 7.15 -2.51
N GLY A 48 15.22 7.25 -1.65
CA GLY A 48 14.00 8.02 -1.90
C GLY A 48 12.88 7.23 -2.59
N ASP A 49 13.13 5.97 -2.94
CA ASP A 49 12.13 5.06 -3.47
C ASP A 49 11.47 4.26 -2.33
N LEU A 50 10.15 4.11 -2.42
CA LEU A 50 9.40 3.17 -1.58
C LEU A 50 9.36 1.81 -2.29
N ILE A 51 9.91 0.80 -1.66
CA ILE A 51 10.02 -0.55 -2.22
C ILE A 51 9.15 -1.50 -1.40
N LEU A 52 8.36 -2.30 -2.12
CA LEU A 52 7.55 -3.37 -1.57
C LEU A 52 8.15 -4.71 -2.00
N ARG A 53 8.46 -5.58 -1.04
CA ARG A 53 8.97 -6.93 -1.29
C ARG A 53 8.02 -7.95 -0.69
N ARG A 54 7.76 -9.03 -1.42
CA ARG A 54 6.96 -10.14 -0.91
C ARG A 54 7.77 -10.98 0.09
N VAL A 55 7.11 -11.38 1.18
CA VAL A 55 7.62 -12.38 2.14
C VAL A 55 6.99 -13.75 1.86
#